data_AF-A0A4R0RZC6-F1
#
_entry.id   AF-A0A4R0RZC6-F1
#
_cell.length_a   1.000
_cell.length_b   1.000
_cell.length_c   1.000
_cell.angle_alpha   90.00
_cell.angle_beta   90.00
_cell.angle_gamma   90.00
#
_symmetry.space_group_name_H-M   'P 1'
#
loop_
_entity.id
_entity.type
_entity.pdbx_description
1 polymer ?
#
loop_
_entity_poly.entity_id
_entity_poly.type
_entity_poly.pdbx_seq_one_letter_code
_entity_poly.pdbx_strand_id
1 'polypeptide(L)'
;MDWKAMWKTGVLLMNEFHEEDMDSNSKRLDYLSTLMLQYPEERQAIFQELILRYILSGEYGKALDELELYLPSQPYASNPILQIYGGLICLYLAQPESTFVSTWDAVKLRDAQAYLEKAKTIDPNNVVALAWLEQIPRLQSASTSGATTPMSESDDEEDKRRANPRAKRARR
;
A
#
# COMPACT_ATOMS: atom_id res chain seq x y z
N MET A 1 -4.44 -35.47 -21.10
CA MET A 1 -5.19 -34.47 -20.32
C MET A 1 -4.42 -34.23 -19.04
N ASP A 2 -4.01 -32.99 -18.78
CA ASP A 2 -3.36 -32.65 -17.53
C ASP A 2 -4.43 -32.42 -16.46
N TRP A 3 -4.77 -33.50 -15.77
CA TRP A 3 -5.78 -33.49 -14.70
C TRP A 3 -5.37 -32.55 -13.56
N LYS A 4 -4.07 -32.22 -13.43
CA LYS A 4 -3.58 -31.26 -12.44
C LYS A 4 -4.06 -29.85 -12.75
N ALA A 5 -4.12 -29.46 -14.01
CA ALA A 5 -4.67 -28.16 -14.44
C ALA A 5 -6.20 -28.03 -14.29
N MET A 6 -6.92 -29.10 -13.94
CA MET A 6 -8.39 -29.07 -13.79
C MET A 6 -8.88 -28.25 -12.61
N TRP A 7 -8.02 -27.93 -11.62
CA TRP A 7 -8.44 -27.07 -10.52
C TRP A 7 -8.90 -25.69 -11.01
N LYS A 8 -8.33 -25.16 -12.11
CA LYS A 8 -8.77 -23.92 -12.74
C LYS A 8 -10.22 -24.03 -13.24
N THR A 9 -10.59 -25.20 -13.75
CA THR A 9 -11.96 -25.50 -14.16
C THR A 9 -12.87 -25.61 -12.93
N GLY A 10 -12.41 -26.25 -11.85
CA GLY A 10 -13.15 -26.29 -10.57
C GLY A 10 -13.42 -24.89 -10.02
N VAL A 11 -12.42 -24.02 -10.06
CA VAL A 11 -12.52 -22.61 -9.67
C VAL A 11 -13.50 -21.84 -10.57
N LEU A 12 -13.44 -22.04 -11.88
CA LEU A 12 -14.36 -21.43 -12.85
C LEU A 12 -15.80 -21.90 -12.64
N LEU A 13 -16.01 -23.21 -12.43
CA LEU A 13 -17.33 -23.77 -12.17
C LEU A 13 -17.92 -23.18 -10.89
N MET A 14 -17.12 -23.06 -9.81
CA MET A 14 -17.57 -22.39 -8.60
C MET A 14 -17.92 -20.91 -8.83
N ASN A 15 -17.37 -20.26 -9.87
CA ASN A 15 -17.70 -18.89 -10.26
C ASN A 15 -19.07 -18.79 -10.94
N GLU A 16 -19.39 -19.75 -11.81
CA GLU A 16 -20.60 -19.73 -12.65
C GLU A 16 -21.89 -20.03 -11.87
N PHE A 17 -21.79 -20.72 -10.72
CA PHE A 17 -22.97 -21.10 -9.93
C PHE A 17 -23.38 -20.12 -8.83
N HIS A 18 -22.56 -19.10 -8.52
CA HIS A 18 -22.83 -18.16 -7.44
C HIS A 18 -22.19 -16.80 -7.73
N GLU A 19 -22.99 -15.89 -8.31
CA GLU A 19 -22.67 -14.47 -8.37
C GLU A 19 -22.67 -13.90 -6.93
N GLU A 20 -21.49 -13.47 -6.48
CA GLU A 20 -21.30 -12.48 -5.41
C GLU A 20 -21.76 -12.80 -3.97
N ASP A 21 -22.06 -14.05 -3.63
CA ASP A 21 -22.21 -14.44 -2.22
C ASP A 21 -20.85 -14.52 -1.51
N MET A 22 -20.68 -13.78 -0.40
CA MET A 22 -19.49 -13.86 0.47
C MET A 22 -19.18 -15.31 0.90
N ASP A 23 -20.22 -16.10 1.13
CA ASP A 23 -20.13 -17.53 1.45
C ASP A 23 -19.54 -18.37 0.31
N SER A 24 -19.79 -17.96 -0.94
CA SER A 24 -19.21 -18.60 -2.12
C SER A 24 -17.71 -18.34 -2.19
N ASN A 25 -17.28 -17.12 -1.89
CA ASN A 25 -15.86 -16.79 -1.89
C ASN A 25 -15.09 -17.53 -0.79
N SER A 26 -15.66 -17.65 0.42
CA SER A 26 -15.06 -18.46 1.50
C SER A 26 -14.82 -19.91 1.07
N LYS A 27 -15.83 -20.56 0.47
CA LYS A 27 -15.70 -21.94 -0.03
C LYS A 27 -14.62 -22.08 -1.11
N ARG A 28 -14.45 -21.06 -1.95
CA ARG A 28 -13.41 -21.03 -2.99
C ARG A 28 -12.02 -20.89 -2.38
N LEU A 29 -11.85 -20.06 -1.34
CA LEU A 29 -10.59 -19.94 -0.60
C LEU A 29 -10.23 -21.24 0.12
N ASP A 30 -11.20 -21.91 0.74
CA ASP A 30 -11.01 -23.21 1.39
C ASP A 30 -10.61 -24.29 0.37
N TYR A 31 -11.26 -24.28 -0.79
CA TYR A 31 -10.90 -25.17 -1.90
C TYR A 31 -9.46 -24.94 -2.36
N LEU A 32 -9.07 -23.69 -2.64
CA LEU A 32 -7.70 -23.37 -3.07
C LEU A 32 -6.65 -23.72 -2.01
N SER A 33 -6.95 -23.44 -0.74
CA SER A 33 -6.05 -23.78 0.38
C SER A 33 -5.84 -25.30 0.49
N THR A 34 -6.91 -26.07 0.30
CA THR A 34 -6.84 -27.54 0.24
C THR A 34 -5.99 -28.01 -0.94
N LEU A 35 -6.14 -27.38 -2.11
CA LEU A 35 -5.36 -27.72 -3.30
C LEU A 35 -3.87 -27.36 -3.17
N MET A 36 -3.51 -26.27 -2.48
CA MET A 36 -2.11 -25.94 -2.22
C MET A 36 -1.38 -27.05 -1.47
N LEU A 37 -2.08 -27.77 -0.59
CA LEU A 37 -1.54 -28.92 0.15
C LEU A 37 -1.43 -30.17 -0.71
N GLN A 38 -2.38 -30.38 -1.63
CA GLN A 38 -2.45 -31.58 -2.47
C GLN A 38 -1.53 -31.52 -3.70
N TYR A 39 -1.27 -30.32 -4.22
CA TYR A 39 -0.54 -30.10 -5.48
C TYR A 39 0.68 -29.18 -5.28
N PRO A 40 1.76 -29.67 -4.63
CA PRO A 40 2.94 -28.87 -4.33
C PRO A 40 3.66 -28.33 -5.57
N GLU A 41 3.49 -28.96 -6.73
CA GLU A 41 4.02 -28.51 -8.02
C GLU A 41 3.31 -27.27 -8.56
N GLU A 42 2.00 -27.14 -8.30
CA GLU A 42 1.17 -26.02 -8.77
C GLU A 42 0.90 -24.99 -7.67
N ARG A 43 1.41 -25.20 -6.45
CA ARG A 43 1.20 -24.34 -5.29
C ARG A 43 1.43 -22.86 -5.57
N GLN A 44 2.39 -22.52 -6.43
CA GLN A 44 2.69 -21.14 -6.80
C GLN A 44 1.53 -20.50 -7.60
N ALA A 45 0.97 -21.23 -8.57
CA ALA A 45 -0.15 -20.76 -9.38
C ALA A 45 -1.46 -20.73 -8.58
N ILE A 46 -1.67 -21.74 -7.73
CA ILE A 46 -2.82 -21.79 -6.82
C ILE A 46 -2.76 -20.63 -5.82
N PHE A 47 -1.57 -20.35 -5.27
CA PHE A 47 -1.37 -19.22 -4.36
C PHE A 47 -1.59 -17.87 -5.04
N GLN A 48 -1.11 -17.69 -6.27
CA GLN A 48 -1.41 -16.47 -7.05
C GLN A 48 -2.92 -16.25 -7.21
N GLU A 49 -3.69 -17.29 -7.52
CA GLU A 49 -5.14 -17.21 -7.63
C GLU A 49 -5.80 -16.88 -6.28
N LEU A 50 -5.32 -17.48 -5.20
CA LEU A 50 -5.81 -17.22 -3.84
C LEU A 50 -5.61 -15.74 -3.45
N ILE A 51 -4.44 -15.16 -3.72
CA ILE A 51 -4.18 -13.73 -3.49
C ILE A 51 -5.10 -12.86 -4.35
N LEU A 52 -5.26 -13.20 -5.63
CA LEU A 52 -6.17 -12.48 -6.52
C LEU A 52 -7.61 -12.48 -5.98
N ARG A 53 -8.08 -13.59 -5.40
CA ARG A 53 -9.41 -13.66 -4.80
C ARG A 53 -9.56 -12.78 -3.56
N TYR A 54 -8.55 -12.74 -2.69
CA TYR A 54 -8.58 -11.79 -1.57
C TYR A 54 -8.66 -10.34 -2.06
N ILE A 55 -7.87 -9.98 -3.09
CA ILE A 55 -7.90 -8.64 -3.71
C ILE A 55 -9.30 -8.33 -4.27
N LEU A 56 -9.88 -9.23 -5.06
CA LEU A 56 -11.21 -9.04 -5.67
C LEU A 56 -12.33 -8.94 -4.62
N SER A 57 -12.12 -9.51 -3.44
CA SER A 57 -13.07 -9.46 -2.32
C SER A 57 -12.87 -8.23 -1.42
N GLY A 58 -11.90 -7.37 -1.73
CA GLY A 58 -11.54 -6.20 -0.92
C GLY A 58 -10.80 -6.54 0.38
N GLU A 59 -10.38 -7.80 0.57
CA GLU A 59 -9.67 -8.26 1.78
C GLU A 59 -8.15 -8.05 1.65
N TYR A 60 -7.74 -6.82 1.36
CA TYR A 60 -6.34 -6.46 1.10
C TYR A 60 -5.39 -6.77 2.26
N GLY A 61 -5.87 -6.62 3.51
CA GLY A 61 -5.08 -6.95 4.71
C GLY A 61 -4.72 -8.43 4.78
N LYS A 62 -5.71 -9.32 4.63
CA LYS A 62 -5.47 -10.78 4.64
C LYS A 62 -4.60 -11.21 3.46
N ALA A 63 -4.80 -10.61 2.29
CA ALA A 63 -3.93 -10.85 1.13
C ALA A 63 -2.46 -10.54 1.44
N LEU A 64 -2.21 -9.43 2.14
CA LEU A 64 -0.86 -9.03 2.53
C LEU A 64 -0.27 -9.99 3.57
N ASP A 65 -1.02 -10.37 4.59
CA ASP A 65 -0.57 -11.30 5.63
C ASP A 65 -0.15 -12.66 5.02
N GLU A 66 -0.96 -13.19 4.10
CA GLU A 66 -0.64 -14.43 3.37
C GLU A 66 0.60 -14.26 2.49
N LEU A 67 0.74 -13.14 1.78
CA LEU A 67 1.95 -12.86 0.99
C LEU A 67 3.19 -12.80 1.89
N GLU A 68 3.14 -12.12 3.02
CA GLU A 68 4.25 -12.01 3.96
C GLU A 68 4.65 -13.36 4.55
N LEU A 69 3.68 -14.25 4.77
CA LEU A 69 3.91 -15.61 5.23
C LEU A 69 4.67 -16.46 4.19
N TYR A 70 4.26 -16.41 2.92
CA TYR A 70 4.77 -17.32 1.89
C TYR A 70 5.95 -16.77 1.08
N LEU A 71 6.02 -15.45 0.82
CA LEU A 71 7.05 -14.82 -0.02
C LEU A 71 8.51 -15.06 0.41
N PRO A 72 8.85 -15.25 1.71
CA PRO A 72 10.21 -15.60 2.10
C PRO A 72 10.65 -16.99 1.61
N SER A 73 9.70 -17.89 1.33
CA SER A 73 9.98 -19.28 0.98
C SER A 73 10.03 -19.51 -0.55
N GLN A 74 10.83 -20.48 -0.99
CA GLN A 74 10.81 -20.94 -2.39
C GLN A 74 9.57 -21.83 -2.62
N PRO A 75 8.80 -21.57 -3.70
CA PRO A 75 9.17 -20.92 -4.95
C PRO A 75 8.56 -19.51 -5.09
N TYR A 76 8.01 -18.95 -4.00
CA TYR A 76 7.26 -17.69 -4.03
C TYR A 76 8.20 -16.49 -4.10
N ALA A 77 9.36 -16.59 -3.43
CA ALA A 77 10.38 -15.53 -3.42
C ALA A 77 10.89 -15.14 -4.82
N SER A 78 10.88 -16.08 -5.77
CA SER A 78 11.35 -15.91 -7.15
C SER A 78 10.23 -15.54 -8.13
N ASN A 79 9.01 -15.30 -7.66
CA ASN A 79 7.88 -14.96 -8.51
C ASN A 79 7.70 -13.43 -8.60
N PRO A 80 7.89 -12.80 -9.78
CA PRO A 80 7.75 -11.35 -9.88
C PRO A 80 6.30 -10.88 -9.70
N ILE A 81 5.31 -11.70 -10.08
CA ILE A 81 3.88 -11.36 -9.98
C ILE A 81 3.45 -11.26 -8.51
N LEU A 82 3.89 -12.20 -7.66
CA LEU A 82 3.57 -12.14 -6.23
C LEU A 82 4.21 -10.93 -5.54
N GLN A 83 5.42 -10.55 -5.95
CA GLN A 83 6.05 -9.30 -5.49
C GLN A 83 5.25 -8.08 -5.93
N ILE A 84 4.73 -8.06 -7.17
CA ILE A 84 3.87 -6.97 -7.66
C ILE A 84 2.57 -6.87 -6.86
N TYR A 85 1.91 -8.00 -6.57
CA TYR A 85 0.71 -7.98 -5.73
C TYR A 85 1.00 -7.38 -4.35
N GLY A 86 2.10 -7.78 -3.69
CA GLY A 86 2.51 -7.17 -2.43
C GLY A 86 2.71 -5.66 -2.54
N GLY A 87 3.40 -5.22 -3.60
CA GLY A 87 3.63 -3.81 -3.88
C GLY A 87 2.33 -3.01 -4.08
N LEU A 88 1.41 -3.51 -4.89
CA LEU A 88 0.14 -2.87 -5.19
C LEU A 88 -0.80 -2.85 -3.99
N ILE A 89 -0.85 -3.93 -3.20
CA ILE A 89 -1.64 -3.99 -1.97
C ILE A 89 -1.11 -2.96 -0.97
N CYS A 90 0.21 -2.88 -0.75
CA CYS A 90 0.80 -1.87 0.11
C CYS A 90 0.50 -0.44 -0.38
N LEU A 91 0.55 -0.19 -1.70
CA LEU A 91 0.16 1.11 -2.27
C LEU A 91 -1.30 1.46 -2.01
N TYR A 92 -2.20 0.48 -2.16
CA TYR A 92 -3.61 0.67 -1.89
C TYR A 92 -3.85 1.00 -0.41
N LEU A 93 -3.24 0.24 0.50
CA LEU A 93 -3.34 0.45 1.94
C LEU A 93 -2.64 1.74 2.42
N ALA A 94 -1.70 2.27 1.63
CA ALA A 94 -1.03 3.53 1.94
C ALA A 94 -1.89 4.77 1.60
N GLN A 95 -3.01 4.60 0.90
CA GLN A 95 -3.82 5.72 0.45
C GLN A 95 -4.42 6.48 1.64
N PRO A 96 -4.45 7.82 1.57
CA PRO A 96 -5.11 8.63 2.59
C PRO A 96 -6.61 8.32 2.64
N GLU A 97 -7.12 7.91 3.80
CA GLU A 97 -8.57 7.82 4.02
C GLU A 97 -9.17 9.22 3.88
N SER A 98 -10.28 9.40 3.16
CA SER A 98 -10.88 10.65 2.68
C SER A 98 -11.20 11.78 3.71
N THR A 99 -10.68 11.68 4.93
CA THR A 99 -10.60 12.74 5.93
C THR A 99 -9.61 13.84 5.51
N PHE A 100 -9.94 15.10 5.83
CA PHE A 100 -9.29 16.31 5.31
C PHE A 100 -7.79 16.50 5.63
N VAL A 101 -7.15 15.60 6.39
CA VAL A 101 -5.75 15.74 6.84
C VAL A 101 -4.95 14.44 6.67
N SER A 102 -5.49 13.46 5.95
CA SER A 102 -4.77 12.19 5.75
C SER A 102 -3.63 12.36 4.75
N THR A 103 -2.43 12.04 5.21
CA THR A 103 -1.25 11.86 4.36
C THR A 103 -1.10 10.38 4.04
N TRP A 104 -0.27 10.06 3.04
CA TRP A 104 0.00 8.66 2.74
C TRP A 104 0.78 8.01 3.89
N ASP A 105 0.47 6.74 4.17
CA ASP A 105 1.24 5.95 5.14
C ASP A 105 2.65 5.68 4.59
N ALA A 106 3.64 6.36 5.18
CA ALA A 106 5.04 6.26 4.78
C ALA A 106 5.62 4.85 4.97
N VAL A 107 5.14 4.08 5.95
CA VAL A 107 5.58 2.70 6.18
C VAL A 107 5.11 1.84 5.02
N LYS A 108 3.82 1.91 4.67
CA LYS A 108 3.26 1.15 3.54
C LYS A 108 3.85 1.56 2.19
N LEU A 109 4.14 2.85 1.98
CA LEU A 109 4.85 3.30 0.78
C LEU A 109 6.27 2.73 0.66
N ARG A 110 7.01 2.67 1.77
CA ARG A 110 8.34 2.06 1.80
C ARG A 110 8.28 0.56 1.54
N ASP A 111 7.31 -0.13 2.15
CA ASP A 111 7.15 -1.57 1.97
C ASP A 111 6.72 -1.89 0.52
N ALA A 112 5.84 -1.07 -0.06
CA ALA A 112 5.51 -1.15 -1.49
C ALA A 112 6.75 -1.01 -2.39
N GLN A 113 7.60 -0.03 -2.10
CA GLN A 113 8.84 0.17 -2.84
C GLN A 113 9.75 -1.06 -2.77
N ALA A 114 9.91 -1.66 -1.58
CA ALA A 114 10.72 -2.86 -1.39
C ALA A 114 10.21 -4.04 -2.22
N TYR A 115 8.89 -4.27 -2.24
CA TYR A 115 8.26 -5.31 -3.06
C TYR A 115 8.48 -5.07 -4.56
N LEU A 116 8.29 -3.83 -5.04
CA LEU A 116 8.43 -3.52 -6.47
C LEU A 116 9.89 -3.52 -6.94
N GLU A 117 10.84 -3.10 -6.10
CA GLU A 117 12.28 -3.27 -6.40
C GLU A 117 12.63 -4.75 -6.50
N LYS A 118 12.12 -5.59 -5.59
CA LYS A 118 12.32 -7.03 -5.67
C LYS A 118 11.71 -7.62 -6.94
N ALA A 119 10.49 -7.20 -7.32
CA ALA A 119 9.89 -7.59 -8.59
C ALA A 119 10.79 -7.24 -9.79
N LYS A 120 11.35 -6.02 -9.81
CA LYS A 120 12.26 -5.53 -10.85
C LYS A 120 13.59 -6.29 -10.88
N THR A 121 14.14 -6.69 -9.73
CA THR A 121 15.35 -7.52 -9.70
C THR A 121 15.12 -8.91 -10.33
N ILE A 122 13.92 -9.45 -10.21
CA ILE A 122 13.52 -10.74 -10.80
C ILE A 122 13.16 -10.59 -12.28
N ASP A 123 12.39 -9.55 -12.62
CA ASP A 123 11.95 -9.20 -13.97
C ASP A 123 12.24 -7.72 -14.27
N PRO A 124 13.41 -7.40 -14.85
CA PRO A 124 13.83 -6.02 -15.10
C PRO A 124 12.93 -5.24 -16.08
N ASN A 125 12.16 -5.95 -16.91
CA ASN A 125 11.29 -5.35 -17.93
C ASN A 125 9.83 -5.24 -17.44
N ASN A 126 9.58 -5.46 -16.15
CA ASN A 126 8.23 -5.45 -15.62
C ASN A 126 7.63 -4.03 -15.62
N VAL A 127 6.72 -3.77 -16.55
CA VAL A 127 6.11 -2.44 -16.76
C VAL A 127 5.41 -1.92 -15.51
N VAL A 128 4.74 -2.80 -14.74
CA VAL A 128 4.02 -2.39 -13.53
C VAL A 128 4.98 -1.95 -12.45
N ALA A 129 6.04 -2.73 -12.20
CA ALA A 129 7.07 -2.39 -11.22
C ALA A 129 7.76 -1.08 -11.58
N LEU A 130 8.18 -0.92 -12.84
CA LEU A 130 8.85 0.29 -13.32
C LEU A 130 7.96 1.54 -13.18
N ALA A 131 6.69 1.45 -13.60
CA ALA A 131 5.76 2.57 -13.53
C ALA A 131 5.52 3.06 -12.09
N TRP A 132 5.33 2.14 -11.15
CA TRP A 132 5.07 2.51 -9.76
C TRP A 132 6.33 2.97 -9.01
N LEU A 133 7.50 2.41 -9.31
CA LEU A 133 8.76 2.89 -8.74
C LEU A 133 9.07 4.35 -9.14
N GLU A 134 8.66 4.79 -10.32
CA GLU A 134 8.78 6.19 -10.74
C GLU A 134 7.82 7.11 -9.94
N GLN A 135 6.66 6.60 -9.53
CA GLN A 135 5.61 7.39 -8.88
C GLN A 135 5.79 7.52 -7.36
N ILE A 136 6.29 6.47 -6.69
CA ILE A 136 6.42 6.42 -5.21
C ILE A 136 7.14 7.67 -4.62
N PRO A 137 8.26 8.17 -5.18
CA PRO A 137 8.92 9.35 -4.63
C PRO A 137 8.02 10.60 -4.61
N ARG A 138 7.10 10.72 -5.59
CA ARG A 138 6.14 11.83 -5.65
C ARG A 138 5.05 11.70 -4.58
N LEU A 139 4.66 10.47 -4.25
CA LEU A 139 3.69 10.19 -3.18
C LEU A 139 4.31 10.48 -1.80
N GLN A 140 5.59 10.12 -1.61
CA GLN A 140 6.33 10.40 -0.37
C GLN A 140 6.53 11.91 -0.13
N SER A 141 6.83 12.69 -1.18
CA SER A 141 7.00 14.14 -1.05
C SER A 141 5.69 14.85 -0.72
N ALA A 142 4.56 14.40 -1.28
CA ALA A 142 3.23 14.92 -0.99
C ALA A 142 2.86 14.80 0.50
N SER A 143 3.28 13.74 1.18
CA SER A 143 3.06 13.57 2.63
C SER A 143 3.85 14.57 3.50
N THR A 144 4.95 15.14 3.00
CA THR A 144 5.84 16.02 3.79
C THR A 144 5.43 17.49 3.71
N SER A 145 4.76 17.90 2.62
CA SER A 145 4.44 19.32 2.36
C SER A 145 3.26 19.88 3.16
N GLY A 146 2.53 19.06 3.93
CA GLY A 146 1.38 19.50 4.74
C GLY A 146 1.72 20.08 6.12
N ALA A 147 2.98 20.06 6.55
CA ALA A 147 3.38 20.37 7.93
C ALA A 147 4.37 21.54 8.02
N THR A 148 4.02 22.76 7.56
CA THR A 148 4.68 24.01 8.02
C THR A 148 3.97 25.26 7.48
N THR A 149 3.08 25.85 8.26
CA THR A 149 2.91 27.31 8.25
C THR A 149 3.50 27.81 9.56
N PRO A 150 4.70 28.42 9.58
CA PRO A 150 5.14 29.14 10.76
C PRO A 150 4.24 30.38 10.91
N MET A 151 3.46 30.44 11.98
CA MET A 151 2.81 31.68 12.40
C MET A 151 3.93 32.70 12.67
N SER A 152 4.09 33.63 11.74
CA SER A 152 4.98 34.78 11.90
C SER A 152 4.36 35.70 12.96
N GLU A 153 4.88 35.66 14.18
CA GLU A 153 4.65 36.72 15.18
C GLU A 153 5.30 38.00 14.63
N SER A 154 4.46 38.87 14.05
CA SER A 154 4.85 40.21 13.60
C SER A 154 4.91 41.11 14.83
N ASP A 155 6.14 41.40 15.26
CA ASP A 155 6.48 42.31 16.35
C ASP A 155 6.36 43.77 15.83
N ASP A 156 5.17 44.36 16.03
CA ASP A 156 4.88 45.75 15.68
C ASP A 156 5.43 46.71 16.75
N GLU A 157 6.69 47.13 16.57
CA GLU A 157 7.30 48.28 17.24
C GLU A 157 6.79 49.60 16.62
N GLU A 158 5.74 50.22 17.21
CA GLU A 158 5.25 51.54 16.78
C GLU A 158 5.52 52.68 17.80
N ASP A 159 6.52 53.46 17.42
CA ASP A 159 7.01 54.77 17.87
C ASP A 159 5.92 55.80 18.24
N LYS A 160 5.99 56.33 19.47
CA LYS A 160 5.34 57.59 19.89
C LYS A 160 6.34 58.58 20.52
N ARG A 161 7.12 59.25 19.67
CA ARG A 161 7.16 60.72 19.51
C ARG A 161 6.64 61.59 20.69
N ARG A 162 7.53 62.35 21.35
CA ARG A 162 7.65 63.84 21.29
C ARG A 162 8.27 64.50 22.54
N ALA A 163 9.37 65.20 22.28
CA ALA A 163 9.72 66.57 22.69
C ALA A 163 9.64 67.01 24.18
N ASN A 164 10.83 67.26 24.73
CA ASN A 164 11.17 68.21 25.81
C ASN A 164 10.67 69.64 25.45
N PRO A 165 10.31 70.55 26.39
CA PRO A 165 11.31 71.28 27.20
C PRO A 165 10.87 71.77 28.60
N ARG A 166 11.88 71.98 29.48
CA ARG A 166 12.01 73.00 30.54
C ARG A 166 10.78 73.36 31.40
N ALA A 167 10.89 73.12 32.72
CA ALA A 167 10.45 74.09 33.72
C ALA A 167 11.23 73.98 35.05
N LYS A 168 11.82 75.10 35.46
CA LYS A 168 12.45 75.37 36.75
C LYS A 168 11.42 75.26 37.89
N ARG A 169 11.79 74.69 39.04
CA ARG A 169 11.59 75.39 40.33
C ARG A 169 12.35 74.72 41.48
N ALA A 170 13.01 75.58 42.25
CA ALA A 170 13.73 75.27 43.47
C ALA A 170 12.84 75.44 44.72
N ARG A 171 13.32 74.84 45.83
CA ARG A 171 13.08 75.13 47.26
C ARG A 171 11.68 74.86 47.84
N ARG A 172 11.65 73.98 48.83
CA ARG A 172 11.68 74.40 50.24
C ARG A 172 12.31 73.35 51.12
#